data_AF-A0A9E3Z7E8-F1
#
_entry.id   AF-A0A9E3Z7E8-F1
#
_cell.length_a   1.000
_cell.length_b   1.000
_cell.length_c   1.000
_cell.angle_alpha   90.00
_cell.angle_beta   90.00
_cell.angle_gamma   90.00
#
_symmetry.space_group_name_H-M   'P 1'
#
loop_
_entity.id
_entity.type
_entity.pdbx_description
1 polymer ?
#
loop_
_entity_poly.entity_id
_entity_poly.type
_entity_poly.pdbx_seq_one_letter_code
_entity_poly.pdbx_strand_id
1 'polypeptide(L)'
;MSEKMLTLAKRLLEKTRSKQIDWEEGFTDQYETHLPNFSVRIAHQGPGIYKLTVYNNAGKLVESIVGNAHFEKRDTYEKYLKREDLIEEDDKYDLLKEIYVLAEKSVINVEKSLEDLLEELG
;
A
#
# COMPACT_ATOMS: atom_id res chain seq x y z
N MET A 1 15.63 2.67 -5.84
CA MET A 1 14.90 1.98 -4.75
C MET A 1 15.88 1.00 -4.13
N SER A 2 16.01 0.94 -2.80
CA SER A 2 16.81 -0.11 -2.18
C SER A 2 16.14 -1.46 -2.49
N GLU A 3 16.91 -2.48 -2.84
CA GLU A 3 16.37 -3.82 -3.13
C GLU A 3 15.46 -4.32 -1.99
N LYS A 4 15.83 -3.96 -0.75
CA LYS A 4 15.08 -4.26 0.48
C LYS A 4 13.68 -3.62 0.49
N MET A 5 13.53 -2.36 0.07
CA MET A 5 12.21 -1.70 0.03
C MET A 5 11.32 -2.28 -1.07
N LEU A 6 11.90 -2.68 -2.20
CA LEU A 6 11.13 -3.35 -3.26
C LEU A 6 10.61 -4.70 -2.76
N THR A 7 11.47 -5.50 -2.13
CA THR A 7 11.08 -6.78 -1.51
C THR A 7 10.02 -6.57 -0.43
N LEU A 8 10.15 -5.53 0.39
CA LEU A 8 9.15 -5.20 1.40
C LEU A 8 7.79 -4.87 0.76
N ALA A 9 7.77 -3.98 -0.23
CA ALA A 9 6.54 -3.59 -0.92
C ALA A 9 5.86 -4.80 -1.58
N LYS A 10 6.60 -5.69 -2.24
CA LYS A 10 6.06 -6.95 -2.78
C LYS A 10 5.41 -7.82 -1.71
N ARG A 11 6.10 -8.02 -0.58
CA ARG A 11 5.57 -8.82 0.54
C ARG A 11 4.33 -8.19 1.17
N LEU A 12 4.30 -6.86 1.29
CA LEU A 12 3.13 -6.14 1.79
C LEU A 12 1.94 -6.31 0.83
N LEU A 13 2.18 -6.24 -0.48
CA LEU A 13 1.14 -6.47 -1.48
C LEU A 13 0.56 -7.88 -1.37
N GLU A 14 1.41 -8.92 -1.37
CA GLU A 14 0.99 -10.31 -1.23
C GLU A 14 0.18 -10.54 0.05
N LYS A 15 0.65 -9.99 1.17
CA LYS A 15 -0.02 -10.10 2.47
C LYS A 15 -1.35 -9.35 2.53
N THR A 16 -1.43 -8.17 1.90
CA THR A 16 -2.69 -7.41 1.81
C THR A 16 -3.71 -8.15 0.93
N ARG A 17 -3.29 -8.66 -0.24
CA ARG A 17 -4.15 -9.47 -1.12
C ARG A 17 -4.69 -10.73 -0.43
N SER A 18 -3.87 -11.37 0.40
CA SER A 18 -4.24 -12.56 1.18
C SER A 18 -4.92 -12.24 2.52
N LYS A 19 -5.24 -10.97 2.79
CA LYS A 19 -5.89 -10.52 4.05
C LYS A 19 -5.14 -10.95 5.32
N GLN A 20 -3.81 -11.00 5.26
CA GLN A 20 -2.92 -11.30 6.39
C GLN A 20 -2.44 -10.05 7.13
N ILE A 21 -2.79 -8.88 6.62
CA ILE A 21 -2.46 -7.57 7.15
C ILE A 21 -3.76 -6.78 7.17
N ASP A 22 -4.10 -6.28 8.34
CA ASP A 22 -5.16 -5.31 8.51
C ASP A 22 -4.56 -3.91 8.39
N TRP A 23 -5.19 -3.10 7.57
CA TRP A 23 -4.84 -1.69 7.42
C TRP A 23 -5.83 -0.86 8.22
N GLU A 24 -5.31 0.19 8.82
CA GLU A 24 -6.06 1.19 9.56
C GLU A 24 -5.96 2.53 8.83
N GLU A 25 -7.01 3.33 8.91
CA GLU A 25 -7.00 4.69 8.38
C GLU A 25 -6.11 5.58 9.24
N GLY A 26 -5.15 6.24 8.60
CA GLY A 26 -4.32 7.26 9.21
C GLY A 26 -4.88 8.67 9.00
N PHE A 27 -4.00 9.67 9.06
CA PHE A 27 -4.35 11.05 8.71
C PHE A 27 -4.29 11.26 7.20
N THR A 28 -5.41 11.71 6.61
CA THR A 28 -5.55 12.24 5.23
C THR A 28 -4.86 11.39 4.16
N ASP A 29 -5.62 10.54 3.45
CA ASP A 29 -5.13 9.71 2.34
C ASP A 29 -3.90 8.87 2.72
N GLN A 30 -3.94 8.31 3.93
CA GLN A 30 -2.89 7.46 4.47
C GLN A 30 -3.51 6.25 5.14
N TYR A 31 -2.87 5.10 4.94
CA TYR A 31 -3.17 3.87 5.67
C TYR A 31 -1.94 3.37 6.40
N GLU A 32 -2.14 2.82 7.59
CA GLU A 32 -1.10 2.26 8.44
C GLU A 32 -1.39 0.80 8.75
N THR A 33 -0.34 0.00 8.91
CA THR A 33 -0.46 -1.33 9.52
C THR A 33 0.67 -1.56 10.51
N HIS A 34 0.36 -2.32 11.56
CA HIS A 34 1.26 -2.63 12.65
C HIS A 34 1.75 -4.07 12.55
N LEU A 35 3.07 -4.21 12.42
CA LEU A 35 3.79 -5.48 12.49
C LEU A 35 4.50 -5.57 13.85
N PRO A 36 4.91 -6.77 14.31
CA PRO A 36 5.44 -6.96 15.68
C PRO A 36 6.57 -6.01 16.09
N ASN A 37 7.41 -5.56 15.15
CA ASN A 37 8.56 -4.71 15.42
C ASN A 37 8.58 -3.41 14.60
N PHE A 38 7.59 -3.21 13.73
CA PHE A 38 7.57 -2.12 12.76
C PHE A 38 6.15 -1.65 12.52
N SER A 39 5.98 -0.39 12.14
CA SER A 39 4.75 0.04 11.47
C SER A 39 5.06 0.48 10.05
N VAL A 40 4.11 0.24 9.16
CA VAL A 40 4.24 0.59 7.76
C VAL A 40 3.09 1.49 7.37
N ARG A 41 3.42 2.62 6.76
CA ARG A 41 2.46 3.60 6.25
C ARG A 41 2.55 3.69 4.74
N ILE A 42 1.40 3.68 4.08
CA ILE A 42 1.28 4.03 2.67
C ILE A 42 0.41 5.29 2.57
N ALA A 43 0.88 6.31 1.85
CA ALA A 43 0.17 7.57 1.68
C ALA A 43 0.11 7.98 0.21
N HIS A 44 -1.00 8.60 -0.21
CA HIS A 44 -1.13 9.27 -1.49
C HIS A 44 -0.84 10.77 -1.30
N GLN A 45 0.25 11.26 -1.88
CA GLN A 45 0.76 12.63 -1.63
C GLN A 45 0.39 13.64 -2.73
N GLY A 46 -0.47 13.25 -3.67
CA GLY A 46 -0.85 14.05 -4.83
C GLY A 46 -0.89 13.20 -6.10
N PRO A 47 -1.31 13.79 -7.24
CA PRO A 47 -1.61 13.04 -8.46
C PRO A 47 -0.46 12.14 -8.90
N GLY A 48 -0.65 10.83 -8.74
CA GLY A 48 0.33 9.82 -9.15
C GLY A 48 1.53 9.63 -8.21
N ILE A 49 1.48 10.22 -7.00
CA ILE A 49 2.58 10.15 -6.03
C ILE A 49 2.13 9.32 -4.83
N TYR A 50 2.80 8.19 -4.61
CA TYR A 50 2.57 7.31 -3.48
C TYR A 50 3.84 7.15 -2.65
N LYS A 51 3.70 7.17 -1.34
CA LYS A 51 4.83 7.09 -0.41
C LYS A 51 4.64 5.96 0.58
N LEU A 52 5.59 5.03 0.60
CA LEU A 52 5.69 3.99 1.62
C LEU A 52 6.73 4.40 2.67
N THR A 53 6.38 4.28 3.94
CA THR A 53 7.23 4.68 5.05
C THR A 53 7.23 3.59 6.12
N VAL A 54 8.42 3.25 6.63
CA VAL A 54 8.60 2.21 7.64
C VAL A 54 9.15 2.84 8.90
N TYR A 55 8.48 2.57 10.01
CA TYR A 55 8.90 2.97 11.35
C TYR A 55 9.25 1.74 12.16
N ASN A 56 10.18 1.85 13.11
CA ASN A 56 10.40 0.80 14.09
C ASN A 56 9.37 0.90 15.24
N ASN A 57 9.41 -0.07 16.17
CA ASN A 57 8.55 -0.10 17.36
C ASN A 57 8.67 1.14 18.28
N ALA A 58 9.74 1.92 18.18
CA ALA A 58 9.92 3.19 18.91
C ALA A 58 9.33 4.39 18.14
N GLY A 59 8.65 4.17 17.02
CA GLY A 59 8.11 5.22 16.15
C GLY A 59 9.18 5.99 15.37
N LYS A 60 10.42 5.51 15.34
CA LYS A 60 11.51 6.15 14.60
C LYS A 60 11.46 5.70 13.14
N LEU A 61 11.56 6.66 12.22
CA LEU A 61 11.71 6.40 10.79
C LEU A 61 12.91 5.50 10.53
N VAL A 62 12.66 4.34 9.91
CA VAL A 62 13.69 3.41 9.45
C VAL A 62 14.01 3.67 7.99
N GLU A 63 12.99 3.71 7.14
CA GLU A 63 13.16 3.91 5.70
C GLU A 63 11.89 4.48 5.07
N SER A 64 12.04 5.14 3.93
CA SER A 64 10.90 5.63 3.15
C SER A 64 11.22 5.60 1.66
N ILE A 65 10.19 5.39 0.86
CA ILE A 65 10.27 5.49 -0.59
C ILE A 65 9.04 6.18 -1.15
N VAL A 66 9.27 6.98 -2.20
CA VAL A 66 8.24 7.62 -3.00
C VAL A 66 8.28 7.01 -4.40
N GLY A 67 7.12 6.58 -4.89
CA GLY A 67 6.89 6.28 -6.30
C GLY A 67 6.28 7.52 -6.95
N ASN A 68 6.90 7.99 -8.03
CA ASN A 68 6.44 9.11 -8.83
C ASN A 68 6.59 8.73 -10.30
N ALA A 69 5.50 8.82 -11.07
CA ALA A 69 5.62 8.78 -12.51
C ALA A 69 6.04 10.18 -13.00
N HIS A 70 7.22 10.30 -13.60
CA HIS A 70 7.39 11.39 -14.56
C HIS A 70 6.35 11.13 -15.66
N PHE A 71 5.42 12.06 -15.86
CA PHE A 71 4.34 11.94 -16.84
C PHE A 71 4.89 11.73 -18.27
N GLU A 72 5.11 10.48 -18.67
CA GLU A 72 5.25 10.08 -20.07
C GLU A 72 4.27 8.93 -20.38
N LYS A 73 3.02 9.32 -20.66
CA LYS A 73 2.02 8.60 -21.50
C LYS A 73 1.54 7.18 -21.10
N ARG A 74 0.40 7.17 -20.39
CA ARG A 74 -0.92 6.55 -20.68
C ARG A 74 -1.13 5.14 -21.30
N ASP A 75 -0.13 4.32 -21.64
CA ASP A 75 -0.39 3.04 -22.38
C ASP A 75 0.07 1.74 -21.69
N THR A 76 0.36 1.74 -20.39
CA THR A 76 1.07 0.60 -19.77
C THR A 76 0.18 -0.45 -19.07
N TYR A 77 -1.15 -0.31 -19.04
CA TYR A 77 -1.99 -1.24 -18.24
C TYR A 77 -2.02 -2.68 -18.79
N GLU A 78 -1.86 -2.89 -20.10
CA GLU A 78 -1.92 -4.24 -20.71
C GLU A 78 -0.59 -5.02 -20.67
N LYS A 79 0.53 -4.38 -20.30
CA LYS A 79 1.88 -4.98 -20.35
C LYS A 79 2.24 -5.77 -19.09
N TYR A 80 1.58 -5.52 -17.96
CA TYR A 80 1.99 -6.01 -16.65
C TYR A 80 1.53 -7.43 -16.27
N LEU A 81 0.62 -8.04 -17.04
CA LEU A 81 0.15 -9.41 -16.76
C LEU A 81 1.11 -10.52 -17.24
N LYS A 82 2.26 -10.19 -17.85
CA LYS A 82 3.05 -11.17 -18.62
C LYS A 82 4.57 -11.17 -18.46
N ARG A 83 5.18 -10.47 -17.49
CA ARG A 83 6.65 -10.51 -17.33
C ARG A 83 7.08 -10.67 -15.88
N GLU A 84 7.73 -11.79 -15.59
CA GLU A 84 8.29 -12.14 -14.27
C GLU A 84 9.67 -11.50 -14.01
N ASP A 85 10.30 -10.89 -15.01
CA ASP A 85 11.66 -10.38 -14.86
C ASP A 85 11.78 -8.94 -15.41
N LEU A 86 12.34 -8.07 -14.56
CA LEU A 86 12.62 -6.64 -14.71
C LEU A 86 11.52 -5.71 -14.19
N ILE A 87 11.78 -5.17 -13.00
CA ILE A 87 11.04 -4.06 -12.40
C ILE A 87 11.78 -2.78 -12.78
N GLU A 88 11.34 -2.13 -13.86
CA GLU A 88 11.76 -0.79 -14.28
C GLU A 88 11.20 0.27 -13.31
N GLU A 89 11.60 1.53 -13.47
CA GLU A 89 11.25 2.60 -12.53
C GLU A 89 9.74 2.85 -12.39
N ASP A 90 8.98 2.55 -13.45
CA ASP A 90 7.52 2.63 -13.51
C ASP A 90 6.81 1.57 -12.63
N ASP A 91 7.43 0.40 -12.40
CA ASP A 91 6.83 -0.68 -11.63
C ASP A 91 6.68 -0.37 -10.13
N LYS A 92 7.45 0.62 -9.64
CA LYS A 92 7.35 1.07 -8.24
C LYS A 92 6.01 1.78 -7.99
N TYR A 93 5.55 2.54 -8.98
CA TYR A 93 4.30 3.27 -8.88
C TYR A 93 3.12 2.29 -8.83
N ASP A 94 3.07 1.32 -9.75
CA ASP A 94 1.97 0.36 -9.82
C ASP A 94 1.88 -0.49 -8.55
N LEU A 95 3.03 -0.92 -8.01
CA LEU A 95 3.10 -1.64 -6.74
C LEU A 95 2.56 -0.81 -5.56
N LEU A 96 3.04 0.43 -5.40
CA LEU A 96 2.62 1.27 -4.28
C LEU A 96 1.17 1.72 -4.38
N LYS A 97 0.71 2.03 -5.60
CA LYS A 97 -0.69 2.33 -5.89
C LYS A 97 -1.58 1.15 -5.55
N GLU A 98 -1.18 -0.06 -5.94
CA GLU A 98 -1.99 -1.25 -5.66
C GLU A 98 -2.08 -1.53 -4.16
N ILE A 99 -0.96 -1.41 -3.43
CA ILE A 99 -0.97 -1.51 -1.96
C ILE A 99 -1.92 -0.46 -1.38
N TYR A 100 -1.85 0.78 -1.83
CA TYR A 100 -2.73 1.86 -1.38
C TYR A 100 -4.21 1.54 -1.61
N VAL A 101 -4.59 1.15 -2.84
CA VAL A 101 -5.99 0.85 -3.19
C VAL A 101 -6.50 -0.36 -2.41
N LEU A 102 -5.66 -1.37 -2.18
CA LEU A 102 -6.05 -2.52 -1.37
C LEU A 102 -6.16 -2.18 0.11
N ALA A 103 -5.26 -1.34 0.64
CA ALA A 103 -5.34 -0.83 2.01
C ALA A 103 -6.63 -0.02 2.21
N GLU A 104 -6.91 0.93 1.32
CA GLU A 104 -8.15 1.70 1.25
C GLU A 104 -9.37 0.78 1.24
N LYS A 105 -9.41 -0.21 0.35
CA LYS A 105 -10.52 -1.16 0.28
C LYS A 105 -10.65 -2.00 1.54
N SER A 106 -9.54 -2.40 2.17
CA SER A 106 -9.58 -3.18 3.42
C SER A 106 -10.12 -2.36 4.59
N VAL A 107 -9.82 -1.07 4.63
CA VAL A 107 -10.37 -0.12 5.59
C VAL A 107 -11.85 0.12 5.30
N ILE A 108 -12.21 0.45 4.05
CA ILE A 108 -13.59 0.76 3.64
C ILE A 108 -14.51 -0.45 3.72
N ASN A 109 -13.98 -1.69 3.73
CA ASN A 109 -14.75 -2.91 4.00
C ASN A 109 -15.32 -3.00 5.43
N VAL A 110 -15.35 -1.88 6.16
CA VAL A 110 -16.33 -1.51 7.19
C VAL A 110 -17.78 -1.86 6.81
N GLU A 111 -18.13 -2.19 5.56
CA GLU A 111 -19.43 -2.82 5.24
C GLU A 111 -19.73 -4.06 6.10
N LYS A 112 -18.73 -4.83 6.52
CA LYS A 112 -18.92 -5.87 7.56
C LYS A 112 -19.22 -5.25 8.93
N SER A 113 -18.53 -4.17 9.28
CA SER A 113 -18.76 -3.41 10.52
C SER A 113 -20.11 -2.67 10.54
N LEU A 114 -20.75 -2.44 9.39
CA LEU A 114 -22.08 -1.85 9.29
C LEU A 114 -23.18 -2.93 9.31
N GLU A 115 -22.95 -4.09 8.68
CA GLU A 115 -23.81 -5.28 8.85
C GLU A 115 -23.81 -5.77 10.31
N ASP A 116 -22.65 -5.87 10.95
CA ASP A 116 -22.54 -6.26 12.38
C ASP A 116 -23.21 -5.21 13.31
N LEU A 117 -23.11 -3.91 12.99
CA LEU A 117 -23.79 -2.85 13.74
C LEU A 117 -25.32 -2.86 13.53
N LEU A 118 -25.79 -3.24 12.33
CA LEU A 118 -27.21 -3.38 12.03
C LEU A 118 -27.81 -4.65 12.66
N GLU A 119 -27.06 -5.76 12.73
CA GLU A 119 -27.47 -6.97 13.48
C GLU A 119 -27.55 -6.73 15.00
N GLU A 120 -26.68 -5.90 15.59
CA GLU A 120 -26.74 -5.58 17.02
C GLU A 120 -27.86 -4.59 17.40
N LEU A 121 -28.34 -3.78 16.45
CA LEU A 121 -29.37 -2.77 16.68
C LEU A 121 -30.80 -3.21 16.31
N GLY A 122 -30.99 -4.40 15.70
CA GLY A 122 -32.31 -5.01 15.52
C GLY A 122 -32.40 -6.11 14.47
#